data_AF-A0A5N6X2R9-F1
#
_entry.id   AF-A0A5N6X2R9-F1
#
_cell.length_a   1.000
_cell.length_b   1.000
_cell.length_c   1.000
_cell.angle_alpha   90.00
_cell.angle_beta   90.00
_cell.angle_gamma   90.00
#
_symmetry.space_group_name_H-M   'P 1'
#
loop_
_entity.id
_entity.type
_entity.pdbx_description
1 polymer ?
#
loop_
_entity_poly.entity_id
_entity_poly.type
_entity_poly.pdbx_seq_one_letter_code
_entity_poly.pdbx_strand_id
1 'polypeptide(L)'
;MTDPKTPAKGVSFSLSQELRFYVQHFHCVHFILLVAPGFLLLREIPRVPLTPCTALFSVIYYYICSMAITAGYHRLWCHRSYRASRPLRYVLAALGAGQLQWSILWWTRHHRAHHRYLDTDKDPYNARRGLFYSHIGWLIGYAPETWGSVNISDVERDPVVIWQRQYYVVLAVLTGFILPATVAHVGWHDWDGGLWYAGLLRGYLNAHITFLVNSVAHHTGSQPYSTSQTARDNALVALITSGEGYHNFHHRFPSDYRNGRHWYDFDPSKWLIWTCEKLGLAWELTATSEEEIERVIMSVKHRTLRKGNSDNSVVDDHDMRELHATGHGLPSMTWDDFQQQTSTGRCLISITGQICDVTDFIHSHPGGSNVLQNAIGKDATDLFSSSKHSTNAHRLLLSMRVAVIDTSSAFKVEQ
;
A
#
# COMPACT_ATOMS: atom_id res chain seq x y z
N MET A 1 -33.42 1.12 24.28
CA MET A 1 -33.63 0.84 22.83
C MET A 1 -32.27 0.79 22.16
N THR A 2 -32.11 -0.18 21.29
CA THR A 2 -30.85 -0.83 20.89
C THR A 2 -29.78 0.07 20.27
N ASP A 3 -28.58 -0.06 20.83
CA ASP A 3 -27.26 0.33 20.31
C ASP A 3 -27.03 -0.26 18.90
N PRO A 4 -26.61 0.52 17.87
CA PRO A 4 -26.40 0.00 16.53
C PRO A 4 -25.15 -0.87 16.51
N LYS A 5 -25.38 -2.18 16.59
CA LYS A 5 -24.41 -3.24 16.36
C LYS A 5 -23.57 -2.94 15.11
N THR A 6 -22.25 -2.90 15.30
CA THR A 6 -21.25 -3.04 14.23
C THR A 6 -21.62 -4.23 13.33
N PRO A 7 -21.82 -4.03 12.01
CA PRO A 7 -22.15 -5.14 11.13
C PRO A 7 -20.91 -6.00 10.87
N ALA A 8 -20.98 -7.26 11.27
CA ALA A 8 -20.07 -8.31 10.81
C ALA A 8 -20.58 -8.91 9.49
N LYS A 9 -19.65 -9.18 8.57
CA LYS A 9 -19.79 -9.80 7.22
C LYS A 9 -20.44 -8.91 6.15
N GLY A 10 -19.59 -8.52 5.18
CA GLY A 10 -19.92 -8.11 3.80
C GLY A 10 -21.21 -7.32 3.62
N VAL A 11 -21.16 -6.01 3.81
CA VAL A 11 -22.23 -5.12 3.35
C VAL A 11 -22.22 -5.17 1.82
N SER A 12 -23.08 -6.01 1.22
CA SER A 12 -23.39 -5.86 -0.19
C SER A 12 -24.21 -4.58 -0.33
N PHE A 13 -23.68 -3.61 -1.07
CA PHE A 13 -24.45 -2.44 -1.44
C PHE A 13 -25.62 -2.92 -2.31
N SER A 14 -26.85 -2.48 -2.00
CA SER A 14 -27.97 -2.77 -2.90
C SER A 14 -27.69 -2.12 -4.26
N LEU A 15 -28.16 -2.75 -5.34
CA LEU A 15 -28.02 -2.19 -6.69
C LEU A 15 -28.54 -0.74 -6.76
N SER A 16 -29.60 -0.43 -6.03
CA SER A 16 -30.16 0.92 -5.95
C SER A 16 -29.21 1.95 -5.33
N GLN A 17 -28.42 1.54 -4.32
CA GLN A 17 -27.42 2.40 -3.68
C GLN A 17 -26.23 2.64 -4.61
N GLU A 18 -25.74 1.59 -5.28
CA GLU A 18 -24.66 1.71 -6.27
C GLU A 18 -25.07 2.62 -7.44
N LEU A 19 -26.27 2.43 -8.00
CA LEU A 19 -26.75 3.29 -9.09
C LEU A 19 -26.86 4.76 -8.65
N ARG A 20 -27.38 5.02 -7.45
CA ARG A 20 -27.43 6.40 -6.90
C ARG A 20 -26.03 6.99 -6.75
N PHE A 21 -25.07 6.21 -6.26
CA PHE A 21 -23.68 6.64 -6.15
C PHE A 21 -23.11 7.05 -7.51
N TYR A 22 -23.27 6.23 -8.56
CA TYR A 22 -22.76 6.58 -9.89
C TYR A 22 -23.48 7.78 -10.50
N VAL A 23 -24.80 7.94 -10.28
CA VAL A 23 -25.53 9.13 -10.76
C VAL A 23 -24.99 10.41 -10.10
N GLN A 24 -24.65 10.36 -8.81
CA GLN A 24 -24.16 11.51 -8.06
C GLN A 24 -22.69 11.85 -8.35
N HIS A 25 -21.85 10.83 -8.54
CA HIS A 25 -20.39 10.98 -8.65
C HIS A 25 -19.84 10.67 -10.06
N PHE A 26 -20.69 10.66 -11.09
CA PHE A 26 -20.25 10.36 -12.44
C PHE A 26 -19.18 11.33 -12.92
N HIS A 27 -18.02 10.80 -13.30
CA HIS A 27 -16.89 11.60 -13.77
C HIS A 27 -16.64 11.39 -15.27
N CYS A 28 -17.17 12.31 -16.07
CA CYS A 28 -17.18 12.20 -17.54
C CYS A 28 -15.78 12.06 -18.15
N VAL A 29 -14.78 12.78 -17.62
CA VAL A 29 -13.40 12.72 -18.14
C VAL A 29 -12.79 11.35 -17.94
N HIS A 30 -12.94 10.75 -16.74
CA HIS A 30 -12.42 9.41 -16.48
C HIS A 30 -13.15 8.37 -17.32
N PHE A 31 -14.47 8.49 -17.45
CA PHE A 31 -15.25 7.60 -18.29
C PHE A 31 -14.77 7.65 -19.75
N ILE A 32 -14.56 8.85 -20.31
CA ILE A 32 -14.04 9.02 -21.68
C ILE A 32 -12.63 8.43 -21.80
N LEU A 33 -11.73 8.70 -20.84
CA LEU A 33 -10.37 8.15 -20.86
C LEU A 33 -10.32 6.63 -20.73
N LEU A 34 -11.31 6.01 -20.08
CA LEU A 34 -11.44 4.56 -20.01
C LEU A 34 -12.06 3.95 -21.26
N VAL A 35 -13.02 4.62 -21.90
CA VAL A 35 -13.84 4.01 -22.95
C VAL A 35 -13.35 4.37 -24.36
N ALA A 36 -12.95 5.62 -24.60
CA ALA A 36 -12.56 6.09 -25.92
C ALA A 36 -11.34 5.35 -26.50
N PRO A 37 -10.26 5.06 -25.74
CA PRO A 37 -9.15 4.27 -26.25
C PRO A 37 -9.56 2.89 -26.75
N GLY A 38 -10.49 2.22 -26.05
CA GLY A 38 -11.02 0.92 -26.48
C GLY A 38 -11.71 0.98 -27.83
N PHE A 39 -12.56 2.00 -28.06
CA PHE A 39 -13.20 2.21 -29.37
C PHE A 39 -12.20 2.54 -30.48
N LEU A 40 -11.19 3.36 -30.20
CA LEU A 40 -10.12 3.67 -31.14
C LEU A 40 -9.34 2.40 -31.51
N LEU A 41 -8.99 1.56 -30.54
CA LEU A 41 -8.31 0.29 -30.76
C LEU A 41 -9.15 -0.67 -31.62
N LEU A 42 -10.44 -0.82 -31.31
CA LEU A 42 -11.35 -1.65 -32.12
C LEU A 42 -11.43 -1.17 -33.58
N ARG A 43 -11.33 0.14 -33.81
CA ARG A 43 -11.32 0.71 -35.16
C ARG A 43 -9.96 0.50 -35.83
N GLU A 44 -8.85 0.82 -35.18
CA GLU A 44 -7.56 0.95 -35.86
C GLU A 44 -6.77 -0.36 -35.94
N ILE A 45 -6.85 -1.23 -34.94
CA ILE A 45 -6.08 -2.49 -34.91
C ILE A 45 -6.32 -3.39 -36.14
N PRO A 46 -7.54 -3.52 -36.70
CA PRO A 46 -7.74 -4.29 -37.94
C PRO A 46 -7.07 -3.69 -39.20
N ARG A 47 -6.66 -2.42 -39.16
CA ARG A 47 -6.07 -1.67 -40.29
C ARG A 47 -4.55 -1.61 -40.22
N VAL A 48 -3.97 -1.88 -39.06
CA VAL A 48 -2.53 -1.80 -38.81
C VAL A 48 -1.99 -3.22 -38.73
N PRO A 49 -1.09 -3.66 -39.63
CA PRO A 49 -0.52 -5.00 -39.56
C PRO A 49 0.40 -5.14 -38.35
N LEU A 50 0.28 -6.24 -37.60
CA LEU A 50 1.20 -6.56 -36.51
C LEU A 50 2.44 -7.28 -37.05
N THR A 51 3.57 -6.58 -37.12
CA THR A 51 4.86 -7.20 -37.44
C THR A 51 5.41 -7.97 -36.23
N PRO A 52 6.17 -9.07 -36.42
CA PRO A 52 6.78 -9.81 -35.30
C PRO A 52 7.71 -8.94 -34.43
N CYS A 53 8.47 -8.02 -35.06
CA CYS A 53 9.34 -7.09 -34.36
C CYS A 53 8.53 -6.13 -33.46
N THR A 54 7.44 -5.55 -33.97
CA THR A 54 6.53 -4.71 -33.18
C THR A 54 5.85 -5.49 -32.06
N ALA A 55 5.43 -6.74 -32.31
CA ALA A 55 4.83 -7.58 -31.29
C ALA A 55 5.80 -7.82 -30.12
N LEU A 56 7.03 -8.25 -30.42
CA LEU A 56 8.07 -8.47 -29.42
C LEU A 56 8.43 -7.17 -28.69
N PHE A 57 8.62 -6.08 -29.43
CA PHE A 57 8.91 -4.77 -28.85
C PHE A 57 7.79 -4.29 -27.92
N SER A 58 6.52 -4.47 -28.29
CA SER A 58 5.37 -4.09 -27.45
C SER A 58 5.39 -4.81 -26.11
N VAL A 59 5.75 -6.10 -26.10
CA VAL A 59 5.88 -6.90 -24.86
C VAL A 59 7.08 -6.42 -24.02
N ILE A 60 8.23 -6.17 -24.64
CA ILE A 60 9.41 -5.65 -23.92
C ILE A 60 9.11 -4.26 -23.33
N TYR A 61 8.50 -3.38 -24.12
CA TYR A 61 8.16 -2.03 -23.73
C TYR A 61 7.08 -2.00 -22.64
N TYR A 62 6.14 -2.95 -22.67
CA TYR A 62 5.22 -3.20 -21.56
C TYR A 62 5.96 -3.41 -20.24
N TYR A 63 6.92 -4.35 -20.17
CA TYR A 63 7.65 -4.60 -18.93
C TYR A 63 8.51 -3.40 -18.50
N ILE A 64 9.17 -2.70 -19.43
CA ILE A 64 9.96 -1.51 -19.13
C ILE A 64 9.09 -0.43 -18.47
N CYS A 65 7.94 -0.11 -19.09
CA CYS A 65 7.04 0.90 -18.56
C CYS A 65 6.32 0.41 -17.29
N SER A 66 6.02 -0.89 -17.17
CA SER A 66 5.38 -1.47 -15.98
C SER A 66 6.29 -1.37 -14.77
N MET A 67 7.59 -1.67 -14.96
CA MET A 67 8.62 -1.47 -13.93
C MET A 67 8.73 -0.02 -13.46
N ALA A 68 8.42 0.97 -14.30
CA ALA A 68 8.40 2.36 -13.88
C ALA A 68 7.28 2.69 -12.87
N ILE A 69 6.16 1.96 -12.93
CA ILE A 69 5.08 2.04 -11.93
C ILE A 69 5.49 1.27 -10.67
N THR A 70 5.90 0.02 -10.81
CA THR A 70 6.14 -0.87 -9.67
C THR A 70 7.43 -0.52 -8.91
N ALA A 71 8.55 -0.31 -9.60
CA ALA A 71 9.79 0.13 -8.94
C ALA A 71 9.73 1.63 -8.58
N GLY A 72 9.21 2.46 -9.48
CA GLY A 72 9.09 3.90 -9.26
C GLY A 72 7.90 4.28 -8.38
N TYR A 73 6.73 4.48 -9.02
CA TYR A 73 5.55 5.06 -8.36
C TYR A 73 5.24 4.38 -7.03
N HIS A 74 5.20 3.05 -7.05
CA HIS A 74 4.85 2.21 -5.93
C HIS A 74 5.97 2.11 -4.89
N ARG A 75 7.08 1.44 -5.18
CA ARG A 75 8.11 1.13 -4.16
C ARG A 75 8.95 2.33 -3.76
N LEU A 76 9.39 3.15 -4.73
CA LEU A 76 10.23 4.32 -4.45
C LEU A 76 9.45 5.44 -3.78
N TRP A 77 8.35 5.89 -4.39
CA TRP A 77 7.63 7.09 -3.92
C TRP A 77 6.52 6.79 -2.91
N CYS A 78 5.73 5.73 -3.07
CA CYS A 78 4.68 5.43 -2.10
C CYS A 78 5.20 4.82 -0.81
N HIS A 79 6.05 3.79 -0.95
CA HIS A 79 6.50 2.98 0.18
C HIS A 79 7.87 3.34 0.72
N ARG A 80 8.66 4.09 -0.07
CA ARG A 80 10.01 4.51 0.32
C ARG A 80 10.90 3.30 0.64
N SER A 81 10.71 2.21 -0.09
CA SER A 81 11.40 0.93 0.15
C SER A 81 12.89 0.97 -0.25
N TYR A 82 13.32 2.02 -0.97
CA TYR A 82 14.71 2.26 -1.32
C TYR A 82 14.94 3.73 -1.69
N ARG A 83 16.20 4.13 -1.83
CA ARG A 83 16.62 5.41 -2.41
C ARG A 83 17.24 5.20 -3.79
N ALA A 84 17.12 6.21 -4.65
CA ALA A 84 17.59 6.15 -6.02
C ALA A 84 18.36 7.42 -6.43
N SER A 85 19.31 7.25 -7.33
CA SER A 85 20.04 8.34 -7.98
C SER A 85 19.08 9.23 -8.78
N ARG A 86 19.43 10.52 -8.94
CA ARG A 86 18.59 11.45 -9.71
C ARG A 86 18.31 10.97 -11.14
N PRO A 87 19.28 10.46 -11.92
CA PRO A 87 19.01 9.96 -13.27
C PRO A 87 17.98 8.82 -13.29
N LEU A 88 18.13 7.83 -12.40
CA LEU A 88 17.17 6.72 -12.30
C LEU A 88 15.76 7.24 -11.97
N ARG A 89 15.65 8.21 -11.06
CA ARG A 89 14.36 8.83 -10.70
C ARG A 89 13.69 9.53 -11.87
N TYR A 90 14.45 10.29 -12.67
CA TYR A 90 13.91 10.95 -13.86
C TYR A 90 13.44 9.94 -14.92
N VAL A 91 14.19 8.86 -15.13
CA VAL A 91 13.82 7.78 -16.06
C VAL A 91 12.53 7.09 -15.61
N LEU A 92 12.43 6.68 -14.34
CA LEU A 92 11.23 6.07 -13.78
C LEU A 92 10.03 7.03 -13.83
N ALA A 93 10.24 8.32 -13.55
CA ALA A 93 9.19 9.32 -13.61
C ALA A 93 8.65 9.54 -15.03
N ALA A 94 9.54 9.60 -16.03
CA ALA A 94 9.17 9.79 -17.43
C ALA A 94 8.46 8.57 -18.01
N LEU A 95 8.99 7.36 -17.80
CA LEU A 95 8.37 6.12 -18.27
C LEU A 95 7.06 5.82 -17.56
N GLY A 96 6.97 6.12 -16.25
CA GLY A 96 5.73 5.98 -15.49
C GLY A 96 4.65 6.95 -15.96
N ALA A 97 5.00 8.16 -16.43
CA ALA A 97 4.02 9.06 -17.05
C ALA A 97 3.39 8.44 -18.31
N GLY A 98 4.16 7.71 -19.11
CA GLY A 98 3.71 6.97 -20.31
C GLY A 98 2.73 5.83 -20.03
N GLN A 99 2.46 5.52 -18.77
CA GLN A 99 1.43 4.58 -18.36
C GLN A 99 0.04 5.19 -18.19
N LEU A 100 -0.08 6.52 -18.29
CA LEU A 100 -1.35 7.23 -18.27
C LEU A 100 -2.15 7.05 -16.95
N GLN A 101 -1.46 6.78 -15.85
CA GLN A 101 -2.06 6.57 -14.51
C GLN A 101 -1.94 7.80 -13.61
N TRP A 102 -2.05 8.99 -14.20
CA TRP A 102 -1.83 10.29 -13.53
C TRP A 102 -0.39 10.51 -13.01
N SER A 103 -0.19 11.69 -12.44
CA SER A 103 1.11 12.10 -11.86
C SER A 103 1.50 11.22 -10.67
N ILE A 104 2.80 11.16 -10.35
CA ILE A 104 3.31 10.46 -9.16
C ILE A 104 2.59 10.97 -7.91
N LEU A 105 2.43 12.30 -7.79
CA LEU A 105 1.75 12.91 -6.65
C LEU A 105 0.32 12.40 -6.46
N TRP A 106 -0.43 12.32 -7.57
CA TRP A 106 -1.79 11.79 -7.55
C TRP A 106 -1.76 10.31 -7.15
N TRP A 107 -0.96 9.49 -7.82
CA TRP A 107 -0.88 8.06 -7.56
C TRP A 107 -0.49 7.75 -6.11
N THR A 108 0.52 8.44 -5.57
CA THR A 108 0.98 8.27 -4.20
C THR A 108 -0.07 8.62 -3.16
N ARG A 109 -0.85 9.68 -3.37
CA ARG A 109 -1.94 10.05 -2.46
C ARG A 109 -2.97 8.92 -2.36
N HIS A 110 -3.39 8.36 -3.49
CA HIS A 110 -4.44 7.34 -3.52
C HIS A 110 -3.93 6.00 -2.99
N HIS A 111 -2.72 5.61 -3.38
CA HIS A 111 -2.11 4.36 -2.92
C HIS A 111 -1.83 4.36 -1.42
N ARG A 112 -1.30 5.47 -0.86
CA ARG A 112 -1.13 5.59 0.59
C ARG A 112 -2.47 5.58 1.33
N ALA A 113 -3.51 6.19 0.77
CA ALA A 113 -4.85 6.15 1.36
C ALA A 113 -5.41 4.73 1.37
N HIS A 114 -5.22 3.97 0.29
CA HIS A 114 -5.58 2.57 0.23
C HIS A 114 -4.88 1.73 1.31
N HIS A 115 -3.55 1.85 1.47
CA HIS A 115 -2.87 1.10 2.54
C HIS A 115 -3.33 1.50 3.95
N ARG A 116 -3.56 2.80 4.19
CA ARG A 116 -3.94 3.31 5.51
C ARG A 116 -5.37 2.92 5.90
N TYR A 117 -6.28 2.93 4.93
CA TYR A 117 -7.72 2.75 5.14
C TYR A 117 -8.27 1.49 4.48
N LEU A 118 -7.39 0.52 4.18
CA LEU A 118 -7.70 -0.69 3.44
C LEU A 118 -9.02 -1.33 3.85
N ASP A 119 -9.83 -1.69 2.87
CA ASP A 119 -11.11 -2.36 3.05
C ASP A 119 -12.17 -1.54 3.84
N THR A 120 -12.01 -0.23 3.91
CA THR A 120 -12.99 0.69 4.53
C THR A 120 -13.56 1.64 3.49
N ASP A 121 -14.62 2.38 3.82
CA ASP A 121 -15.20 3.38 2.91
C ASP A 121 -14.25 4.54 2.58
N LYS A 122 -13.15 4.69 3.34
CA LYS A 122 -12.10 5.67 3.09
C LYS A 122 -11.01 5.17 2.13
N ASP A 123 -11.05 3.89 1.75
CA ASP A 123 -10.17 3.31 0.73
C ASP A 123 -10.68 3.70 -0.67
N PRO A 124 -9.87 4.38 -1.50
CA PRO A 124 -10.29 4.82 -2.83
C PRO A 124 -10.87 3.70 -3.71
N TYR A 125 -10.30 2.50 -3.63
CA TYR A 125 -10.68 1.34 -4.42
C TYR A 125 -11.10 0.16 -3.54
N ASN A 126 -11.83 0.46 -2.46
CA ASN A 126 -12.36 -0.50 -1.49
C ASN A 126 -12.88 -1.80 -2.14
N ALA A 127 -12.10 -2.87 -1.99
CA ALA A 127 -12.42 -4.17 -2.57
C ALA A 127 -13.71 -4.78 -2.01
N ARG A 128 -14.17 -4.36 -0.82
CA ARG A 128 -15.43 -4.83 -0.23
C ARG A 128 -16.67 -4.35 -0.97
N ARG A 129 -16.57 -3.29 -1.79
CA ARG A 129 -17.65 -2.87 -2.71
C ARG A 129 -17.79 -3.78 -3.94
N GLY A 130 -16.88 -4.74 -4.10
CA GLY A 130 -16.91 -5.75 -5.15
C GLY A 130 -16.01 -5.44 -6.34
N LEU A 131 -15.81 -6.46 -7.17
CA LEU A 131 -14.85 -6.47 -8.29
C LEU A 131 -15.01 -5.29 -9.26
N PHE A 132 -16.25 -4.92 -9.60
CA PHE A 132 -16.48 -3.82 -10.53
C PHE A 132 -15.98 -2.49 -9.97
N TYR A 133 -16.35 -2.19 -8.71
CA TYR A 133 -15.95 -0.95 -8.06
C TYR A 133 -14.43 -0.86 -7.96
N SER A 134 -13.76 -1.90 -7.44
CA SER A 134 -12.31 -1.87 -7.23
C SER A 134 -11.48 -1.96 -8.52
N HIS A 135 -12.06 -2.46 -9.63
CA HIS A 135 -11.37 -2.48 -10.92
C HIS A 135 -11.46 -1.12 -11.63
N ILE A 136 -12.67 -0.67 -11.99
CA ILE A 136 -12.87 0.57 -12.77
C ILE A 136 -13.96 1.49 -12.22
N GLY A 137 -14.86 0.98 -11.37
CA GLY A 137 -15.99 1.76 -10.87
C GLY A 137 -15.56 2.97 -10.03
N TRP A 138 -14.49 2.86 -9.24
CA TRP A 138 -13.94 3.99 -8.46
C TRP A 138 -13.48 5.19 -9.33
N LEU A 139 -13.14 4.97 -10.60
CA LEU A 139 -12.82 6.04 -11.56
C LEU A 139 -14.08 6.63 -12.20
N ILE A 140 -15.09 5.80 -12.45
CA ILE A 140 -16.37 6.21 -13.06
C ILE A 140 -17.20 7.01 -12.06
N GLY A 141 -17.32 6.52 -10.82
CA GLY A 141 -17.91 7.21 -9.68
C GLY A 141 -16.81 7.85 -8.83
N TYR A 142 -16.25 8.96 -9.32
CA TYR A 142 -15.08 9.61 -8.71
C TYR A 142 -15.52 10.53 -7.55
N ALA A 143 -15.25 10.10 -6.32
CA ALA A 143 -15.67 10.78 -5.10
C ALA A 143 -14.50 11.03 -4.12
N PRO A 144 -13.47 11.81 -4.51
CA PRO A 144 -12.25 11.98 -3.73
C PRO A 144 -12.43 12.59 -2.34
N GLU A 145 -13.52 13.31 -2.11
CA GLU A 145 -13.94 13.87 -0.82
C GLU A 145 -14.29 12.80 0.21
N THR A 146 -14.64 11.58 -0.24
CA THR A 146 -14.97 10.45 0.65
C THR A 146 -13.71 9.70 1.12
N TRP A 147 -12.57 9.91 0.45
CA TRP A 147 -11.34 9.16 0.70
C TRP A 147 -10.57 9.71 1.88
N GLY A 148 -9.87 8.80 2.57
CA GLY A 148 -9.14 9.16 3.77
C GLY A 148 -7.90 10.01 3.51
N SER A 149 -7.60 10.93 4.43
CA SER A 149 -6.43 11.80 4.34
C SER A 149 -5.12 11.06 4.67
N VAL A 150 -4.07 11.38 3.92
CA VAL A 150 -2.72 10.83 4.10
C VAL A 150 -1.67 11.92 3.97
N ASN A 151 -0.52 11.71 4.63
CA ASN A 151 0.62 12.60 4.49
C ASN A 151 1.35 12.30 3.17
N ILE A 152 1.53 13.34 2.36
CA ILE A 152 2.27 13.32 1.09
C ILE A 152 3.32 14.45 1.01
N SER A 153 3.62 15.10 2.12
CA SER A 153 4.52 16.26 2.16
C SER A 153 5.94 15.94 1.69
N ASP A 154 6.38 14.69 1.80
CA ASP A 154 7.66 14.20 1.30
C ASP A 154 7.71 14.17 -0.23
N VAL A 155 6.64 13.72 -0.90
CA VAL A 155 6.56 13.71 -2.37
C VAL A 155 6.22 15.08 -2.94
N GLU A 156 5.53 15.94 -2.19
CA GLU A 156 5.29 17.35 -2.57
C GLU A 156 6.57 18.18 -2.57
N ARG A 157 7.58 17.78 -1.79
CA ARG A 157 8.90 18.44 -1.73
C ARG A 157 9.93 17.80 -2.66
N ASP A 158 9.58 16.71 -3.34
CA ASP A 158 10.48 16.02 -4.25
C ASP A 158 10.56 16.76 -5.61
N PRO A 159 11.73 17.33 -5.98
CA PRO A 159 11.87 18.09 -7.22
C PRO A 159 11.60 17.26 -8.48
N VAL A 160 11.87 15.94 -8.45
CA VAL A 160 11.59 15.06 -9.61
C VAL A 160 10.09 14.84 -9.75
N VAL A 161 9.37 14.68 -8.64
CA VAL A 161 7.90 14.52 -8.65
C VAL A 161 7.23 15.80 -9.11
N ILE A 162 7.70 16.96 -8.65
CA ILE A 162 7.16 18.26 -9.09
C ILE A 162 7.46 18.51 -10.57
N TRP A 163 8.67 18.21 -11.04
CA TRP A 163 9.00 18.24 -12.46
C TRP A 163 8.05 17.34 -13.28
N GLN A 164 7.85 16.09 -12.84
CA GLN A 164 6.98 15.15 -13.52
C GLN A 164 5.54 15.63 -13.56
N ARG A 165 5.04 16.22 -12.47
CA ARG A 165 3.71 16.81 -12.41
C ARG A 165 3.55 17.99 -13.37
N GLN A 166 4.54 18.88 -13.42
CA GLN A 166 4.52 20.06 -14.30
C GLN A 166 4.50 19.67 -15.78
N TYR A 167 5.26 18.65 -16.16
CA TYR A 167 5.38 18.18 -17.55
C TYR A 167 4.58 16.91 -17.83
N TYR A 168 3.61 16.56 -16.97
CA TYR A 168 2.97 15.25 -16.99
C TYR A 168 2.44 14.85 -18.36
N VAL A 169 1.63 15.72 -18.98
CA VAL A 169 1.01 15.45 -20.29
C VAL A 169 2.06 15.29 -21.38
N VAL A 170 3.10 16.13 -21.36
CA VAL A 170 4.20 16.06 -22.33
C VAL A 170 4.95 14.74 -22.18
N LEU A 171 5.32 14.37 -20.96
CA LEU A 171 6.01 13.11 -20.69
C LEU A 171 5.14 11.90 -21.06
N ALA A 172 3.86 11.93 -20.69
CA ALA A 172 2.89 10.89 -21.01
C ALA A 172 2.74 10.67 -22.53
N VAL A 173 2.67 11.75 -23.32
CA VAL A 173 2.60 11.66 -24.78
C VAL A 173 3.92 11.14 -25.36
N LEU A 174 5.05 11.70 -24.90
CA LEU A 174 6.37 11.37 -25.41
C LEU A 174 6.74 9.91 -25.13
N THR A 175 6.67 9.45 -23.88
CA THR A 175 7.05 8.08 -23.53
C THR A 175 5.93 7.08 -23.77
N GLY A 176 4.67 7.49 -23.68
CA GLY A 176 3.54 6.61 -23.92
C GLY A 176 3.29 6.29 -25.39
N PHE A 177 3.64 7.18 -26.33
CA PHE A 177 3.25 7.06 -27.74
C PHE A 177 4.38 7.40 -28.72
N ILE A 178 5.01 8.57 -28.59
CA ILE A 178 5.98 9.04 -29.60
C ILE A 178 7.26 8.21 -29.58
N LEU A 179 7.78 7.89 -28.39
CA LEU A 179 8.97 7.09 -28.22
C LEU A 179 8.81 5.67 -28.79
N PRO A 180 7.78 4.88 -28.42
CA PRO A 180 7.61 3.55 -29.01
C PRO A 180 7.36 3.59 -30.54
N ALA A 181 6.60 4.58 -31.04
CA ALA A 181 6.42 4.76 -32.49
C ALA A 181 7.74 5.07 -33.22
N THR A 182 8.55 5.96 -32.65
CA THR A 182 9.86 6.33 -33.21
C THR A 182 10.83 5.15 -33.20
N VAL A 183 10.88 4.38 -32.11
CA VAL A 183 11.75 3.19 -32.02
C VAL A 183 11.38 2.16 -33.08
N ALA A 184 10.08 1.88 -33.24
CA ALA A 184 9.62 0.93 -34.26
C ALA A 184 9.87 1.44 -35.70
N HIS A 185 9.67 2.74 -35.93
CA HIS A 185 9.95 3.36 -37.23
C HIS A 185 11.43 3.35 -37.61
N VAL A 186 12.31 3.72 -36.68
CA VAL A 186 13.76 3.74 -36.94
C VAL A 186 14.32 2.32 -37.01
N GLY A 187 13.79 1.40 -36.20
CA GLY A 187 14.29 0.02 -36.13
C GLY A 187 13.87 -0.86 -37.32
N TRP A 188 12.60 -0.79 -37.72
CA TRP A 188 12.05 -1.65 -38.78
C TRP A 188 10.91 -1.00 -39.59
N HIS A 189 10.91 0.33 -39.69
CA HIS A 189 9.98 1.12 -40.52
C HIS A 189 8.49 0.99 -40.19
N ASP A 190 8.15 0.69 -38.94
CA ASP A 190 6.76 0.45 -38.50
C ASP A 190 6.27 1.50 -37.49
N TRP A 191 6.05 2.74 -37.96
CA TRP A 191 5.55 3.84 -37.12
C TRP A 191 4.18 3.54 -36.53
N ASP A 192 3.24 3.10 -37.37
CA ASP A 192 1.86 2.82 -36.96
C ASP A 192 1.80 1.64 -35.99
N GLY A 193 2.58 0.59 -36.23
CA GLY A 193 2.66 -0.52 -35.30
C GLY A 193 3.20 -0.10 -33.92
N GLY A 194 4.25 0.72 -33.88
CA GLY A 194 4.77 1.26 -32.63
C GLY A 194 3.77 2.19 -31.91
N LEU A 195 3.00 3.00 -32.64
CA LEU A 195 1.98 3.88 -32.08
C LEU A 195 0.78 3.11 -31.51
N TRP A 196 0.21 2.18 -32.29
CA TRP A 196 -1.03 1.50 -31.94
C TRP A 196 -0.80 0.30 -31.01
N TYR A 197 0.23 -0.52 -31.23
CA TYR A 197 0.51 -1.69 -30.39
C TYR A 197 1.36 -1.32 -29.17
N ALA A 198 2.57 -0.80 -29.38
CA ALA A 198 3.49 -0.49 -28.29
C ALA A 198 3.10 0.79 -27.52
N GLY A 199 2.32 1.68 -28.14
CA GLY A 199 1.76 2.87 -27.51
C GLY A 199 0.40 2.64 -26.88
N LEU A 200 -0.67 2.78 -27.68
CA LEU A 200 -2.05 2.83 -27.18
C LEU A 200 -2.55 1.49 -26.61
N LEU A 201 -2.42 0.38 -27.35
CA LEU A 201 -2.90 -0.93 -26.89
C LEU A 201 -2.19 -1.35 -25.61
N ARG A 202 -0.86 -1.26 -25.59
CA ARG A 202 -0.04 -1.52 -24.41
C ARG A 202 -0.45 -0.64 -23.23
N GLY A 203 -0.69 0.66 -23.43
CA GLY A 203 -1.13 1.57 -22.37
C GLY A 203 -2.51 1.22 -21.83
N TYR A 204 -3.44 0.92 -22.72
CA TYR A 204 -4.80 0.53 -22.38
C TYR A 204 -4.83 -0.78 -21.58
N LEU A 205 -4.13 -1.81 -22.06
CA LEU A 205 -4.02 -3.09 -21.35
C LEU A 205 -3.32 -2.92 -20.00
N ASN A 206 -2.26 -2.11 -19.92
CA ASN A 206 -1.56 -1.88 -18.66
C ASN A 206 -2.43 -1.18 -17.62
N ALA A 207 -3.31 -0.25 -18.00
CA ALA A 207 -4.25 0.36 -17.08
C ALA A 207 -5.13 -0.71 -16.42
N HIS A 208 -5.73 -1.60 -17.21
CA HIS A 208 -6.51 -2.73 -16.70
C HIS A 208 -5.67 -3.70 -15.87
N ILE A 209 -4.44 -3.99 -16.28
CA ILE A 209 -3.55 -4.86 -15.51
C ILE A 209 -3.25 -4.25 -14.13
N THR A 210 -2.98 -2.95 -14.03
CA THR A 210 -2.83 -2.30 -12.73
C THR A 210 -4.11 -2.38 -11.91
N PHE A 211 -5.27 -2.20 -12.53
CA PHE A 211 -6.55 -2.35 -11.85
C PHE A 211 -6.86 -3.79 -11.39
N LEU A 212 -6.23 -4.81 -11.97
CA LEU A 212 -6.32 -6.20 -11.47
C LEU A 212 -5.70 -6.35 -10.08
N VAL A 213 -4.68 -5.54 -9.75
CA VAL A 213 -4.08 -5.53 -8.41
C VAL A 213 -5.13 -5.08 -7.38
N ASN A 214 -5.85 -4.00 -7.67
CA ASN A 214 -6.91 -3.48 -6.79
C ASN A 214 -8.13 -4.41 -6.70
N SER A 215 -8.40 -5.20 -7.75
CA SER A 215 -9.58 -6.07 -7.81
C SER A 215 -9.25 -7.53 -7.55
N VAL A 216 -8.66 -8.23 -8.51
CA VAL A 216 -8.44 -9.69 -8.48
C VAL A 216 -7.48 -10.09 -7.36
N ALA A 217 -6.44 -9.29 -7.07
CA ALA A 217 -5.52 -9.57 -5.96
C ALA A 217 -6.15 -9.36 -4.58
N HIS A 218 -7.36 -8.80 -4.50
CA HIS A 218 -8.18 -8.74 -3.27
C HIS A 218 -9.31 -9.78 -3.24
N HIS A 219 -9.40 -10.67 -4.24
CA HIS A 219 -10.49 -11.66 -4.34
C HIS A 219 -9.99 -13.09 -4.46
N THR A 220 -8.89 -13.33 -5.19
CA THR A 220 -8.39 -14.68 -5.49
C THR A 220 -6.96 -14.88 -5.03
N GLY A 221 -6.63 -16.06 -4.49
CA GLY A 221 -5.29 -16.38 -3.98
C GLY A 221 -5.28 -16.78 -2.50
N SER A 222 -4.09 -16.86 -1.92
CA SER A 222 -3.85 -17.29 -0.54
C SER A 222 -3.58 -16.10 0.40
N GLN A 223 -3.69 -16.32 1.72
CA GLN A 223 -3.46 -15.29 2.75
C GLN A 223 -2.51 -15.75 3.85
N PRO A 224 -1.25 -16.11 3.52
CA PRO A 224 -0.32 -16.67 4.50
C PRO A 224 0.17 -15.64 5.54
N TYR A 225 0.06 -14.34 5.27
CA TYR A 225 0.62 -13.27 6.10
C TYR A 225 -0.43 -12.46 6.87
N SER A 226 -1.67 -12.37 6.37
CA SER A 226 -2.76 -11.62 7.01
C SER A 226 -4.14 -12.11 6.55
N THR A 227 -4.99 -12.55 7.47
CA THR A 227 -6.38 -12.98 7.20
C THR A 227 -7.44 -11.94 7.58
N SER A 228 -7.03 -10.78 8.09
CA SER A 228 -7.93 -9.68 8.48
C SER A 228 -8.26 -8.71 7.36
N GLN A 229 -7.52 -8.78 6.25
CA GLN A 229 -7.64 -7.92 5.08
C GLN A 229 -8.02 -8.76 3.85
N THR A 230 -8.45 -8.15 2.76
CA THR A 230 -8.87 -8.87 1.54
C THR A 230 -7.71 -9.23 0.61
N ALA A 231 -6.55 -8.58 0.74
CA ALA A 231 -5.38 -8.82 -0.11
C ALA A 231 -4.92 -10.29 -0.07
N ARG A 232 -4.55 -10.83 -1.24
CA ARG A 232 -4.21 -12.23 -1.46
C ARG A 232 -2.97 -12.37 -2.34
N ASP A 233 -2.21 -13.42 -2.11
CA ASP A 233 -1.09 -13.81 -2.97
C ASP A 233 -1.57 -14.73 -4.10
N ASN A 234 -1.19 -14.40 -5.32
CA ASN A 234 -1.51 -15.17 -6.50
C ASN A 234 -0.39 -15.04 -7.54
N ALA A 235 0.32 -16.15 -7.79
CA ALA A 235 1.46 -16.19 -8.71
C ALA A 235 1.06 -15.90 -10.17
N LEU A 236 -0.15 -16.27 -10.60
CA LEU A 236 -0.65 -15.94 -11.94
C LEU A 236 -0.94 -14.44 -12.06
N VAL A 237 -1.53 -13.84 -11.02
CA VAL A 237 -1.69 -12.38 -10.97
C VAL A 237 -0.33 -11.71 -10.96
N ALA A 238 0.67 -12.24 -10.25
CA ALA A 238 2.03 -11.70 -10.23
C ALA A 238 2.67 -11.73 -11.63
N LEU A 239 2.50 -12.82 -12.38
CA LEU A 239 2.98 -12.89 -13.77
C LEU A 239 2.36 -11.79 -14.63
N ILE A 240 1.03 -11.65 -14.59
CA ILE A 240 0.30 -10.66 -15.40
C ILE A 240 0.69 -9.23 -14.98
N THR A 241 0.80 -8.97 -13.68
CA THR A 241 1.01 -7.64 -13.09
C THR A 241 2.49 -7.27 -12.91
N SER A 242 3.42 -7.99 -13.55
CA SER A 242 4.87 -7.72 -13.43
C SER A 242 5.38 -7.74 -11.98
N GLY A 243 4.84 -8.66 -11.17
CA GLY A 243 5.28 -8.95 -9.81
C GLY A 243 4.35 -8.52 -8.69
N GLU A 244 3.28 -7.79 -9.00
CA GLU A 244 2.42 -7.14 -7.99
C GLU A 244 1.32 -8.04 -7.40
N GLY A 245 1.32 -9.33 -7.77
CA GLY A 245 0.28 -10.28 -7.36
C GLY A 245 0.52 -10.98 -6.04
N TYR A 246 1.67 -10.81 -5.39
CA TYR A 246 1.95 -11.28 -4.03
C TYR A 246 1.40 -10.27 -3.00
N HIS A 247 0.11 -9.94 -3.16
CA HIS A 247 -0.48 -8.77 -2.56
C HIS A 247 -0.71 -8.91 -1.05
N ASN A 248 -0.88 -10.13 -0.53
CA ASN A 248 -0.97 -10.36 0.91
C ASN A 248 0.37 -10.09 1.60
N PHE A 249 1.48 -10.48 0.99
CA PHE A 249 2.82 -10.13 1.46
C PHE A 249 3.00 -8.62 1.47
N HIS A 250 2.72 -7.97 0.34
CA HIS A 250 2.89 -6.53 0.19
C HIS A 250 2.08 -5.71 1.21
N HIS A 251 0.80 -6.04 1.42
CA HIS A 251 -0.03 -5.36 2.42
C HIS A 251 0.43 -5.60 3.86
N ARG A 252 1.09 -6.74 4.12
CA ARG A 252 1.67 -7.03 5.42
C ARG A 252 2.97 -6.27 5.66
N PHE A 253 3.84 -6.21 4.65
CA PHE A 253 5.18 -5.65 4.71
C PHE A 253 5.37 -4.56 3.64
N PRO A 254 4.63 -3.43 3.74
CA PRO A 254 4.57 -2.45 2.65
C PRO A 254 5.91 -1.76 2.38
N SER A 255 6.80 -1.65 3.37
CA SER A 255 8.12 -1.05 3.19
C SER A 255 9.15 -2.01 2.58
N ASP A 256 8.84 -3.30 2.43
CA ASP A 256 9.74 -4.23 1.75
C ASP A 256 9.87 -3.84 0.27
N TYR A 257 11.09 -3.81 -0.26
CA TYR A 257 11.30 -3.52 -1.68
C TYR A 257 10.85 -4.67 -2.58
N ARG A 258 10.61 -5.86 -2.01
CA ARG A 258 10.10 -7.05 -2.70
C ARG A 258 8.58 -7.10 -2.57
N ASN A 259 7.91 -7.62 -3.59
CA ASN A 259 6.48 -7.94 -3.47
C ASN A 259 6.24 -9.37 -2.95
N GLY A 260 7.24 -10.25 -3.01
CA GLY A 260 7.17 -11.63 -2.52
C GLY A 260 8.37 -12.02 -1.66
N ARG A 261 8.18 -13.05 -0.83
CA ARG A 261 9.18 -13.56 0.12
C ARG A 261 10.42 -14.10 -0.59
N HIS A 262 10.21 -14.94 -1.60
CA HIS A 262 11.29 -15.72 -2.21
C HIS A 262 12.02 -14.93 -3.28
N TRP A 263 13.31 -15.22 -3.46
CA TRP A 263 14.11 -14.58 -4.52
C TRP A 263 13.57 -14.92 -5.93
N TYR A 264 12.99 -16.12 -6.09
CA TYR A 264 12.42 -16.62 -7.34
C TYR A 264 10.94 -16.29 -7.53
N ASP A 265 10.27 -15.71 -6.53
CA ASP A 265 8.92 -15.15 -6.73
C ASP A 265 9.00 -14.13 -7.86
N PHE A 266 8.19 -14.33 -8.91
CA PHE A 266 8.29 -13.52 -10.13
C PHE A 266 8.02 -12.06 -9.79
N ASP A 267 9.06 -11.25 -9.85
CA ASP A 267 9.04 -9.83 -9.51
C ASP A 267 10.20 -9.14 -10.26
N PRO A 268 9.99 -8.79 -11.54
CA PRO A 268 10.98 -8.06 -12.34
C PRO A 268 11.49 -6.78 -11.68
N SER A 269 10.63 -6.12 -10.92
CA SER A 269 10.93 -4.86 -10.22
C SER A 269 11.92 -5.08 -9.08
N LYS A 270 11.79 -6.17 -8.33
CA LYS A 270 12.76 -6.60 -7.31
C LYS A 270 14.14 -6.80 -7.93
N TRP A 271 14.21 -7.50 -9.07
CA TRP A 271 15.49 -7.73 -9.74
C TRP A 271 16.08 -6.44 -10.31
N LEU A 272 15.25 -5.56 -10.89
CA LEU A 272 15.67 -4.24 -11.35
C LEU A 272 16.26 -3.40 -10.20
N ILE A 273 15.56 -3.29 -9.08
CA ILE A 273 15.99 -2.50 -7.92
C ILE A 273 17.29 -3.07 -7.34
N TRP A 274 17.40 -4.40 -7.21
CA TRP A 274 18.61 -5.07 -6.76
C TRP A 274 19.80 -4.83 -7.70
N THR A 275 19.59 -4.92 -9.02
CA THR A 275 20.65 -4.62 -10.00
C THR A 275 21.07 -3.16 -9.92
N CYS A 276 20.12 -2.22 -9.79
CA CYS A 276 20.42 -0.81 -9.59
C CYS A 276 21.23 -0.57 -8.30
N GLU A 277 20.99 -1.33 -7.23
CA GLU A 277 21.80 -1.28 -6.02
C GLU A 277 23.25 -1.70 -6.31
N LYS A 278 23.45 -2.82 -7.01
CA LYS A 278 24.80 -3.29 -7.39
C LYS A 278 25.56 -2.33 -8.29
N LEU A 279 24.84 -1.53 -9.09
CA LEU A 279 25.41 -0.49 -9.94
C LEU A 279 25.58 0.86 -9.23
N GLY A 280 25.23 0.98 -7.95
CA GLY A 280 25.30 2.24 -7.20
C GLY A 280 24.24 3.27 -7.61
N LEU A 281 23.21 2.85 -8.37
CA LEU A 281 22.10 3.69 -8.80
C LEU A 281 20.94 3.70 -7.79
N ALA A 282 20.91 2.72 -6.87
CA ALA A 282 19.99 2.62 -5.76
C ALA A 282 20.74 2.25 -4.46
N TRP A 283 20.16 2.56 -3.30
CA TRP A 283 20.73 2.24 -1.98
C TRP A 283 19.63 2.23 -0.90
N GLU A 284 19.98 1.81 0.32
CA GLU A 284 19.05 1.71 1.47
C GLU A 284 17.80 0.85 1.14
N LEU A 285 18.00 -0.30 0.48
CA LEU A 285 16.91 -1.24 0.21
C LEU A 285 16.39 -1.81 1.53
N THR A 286 15.10 -1.65 1.76
CA THR A 286 14.41 -2.19 2.94
C THR A 286 13.91 -3.59 2.64
N ALA A 287 14.38 -4.59 3.38
CA ALA A 287 13.90 -5.96 3.30
C ALA A 287 13.55 -6.48 4.70
N THR A 288 12.35 -7.04 4.83
CA THR A 288 11.89 -7.69 6.06
C THR A 288 12.71 -8.95 6.31
N SER A 289 13.16 -9.13 7.55
CA SER A 289 13.95 -10.29 7.94
C SER A 289 13.13 -11.58 7.84
N GLU A 290 13.81 -12.67 7.54
CA GLU A 290 13.16 -13.97 7.35
C GLU A 290 12.50 -14.44 8.65
N GLU A 291 13.11 -14.16 9.79
CA GLU A 291 12.58 -14.51 11.11
C GLU A 291 11.27 -13.77 11.40
N GLU A 292 11.13 -12.51 10.97
CA GLU A 292 9.88 -11.77 11.13
C GLU A 292 8.79 -12.30 10.21
N ILE A 293 9.15 -12.63 8.96
CA ILE A 293 8.21 -13.23 7.99
C ILE A 293 7.69 -14.57 8.54
N GLU A 294 8.56 -15.43 9.05
CA GLU A 294 8.19 -16.73 9.63
C GLU A 294 7.34 -16.58 10.88
N ARG A 295 7.68 -15.65 11.79
CA ARG A 295 6.85 -15.32 12.96
C ARG A 295 5.43 -14.95 12.56
N VAL A 296 5.27 -14.13 11.51
CA VAL A 296 3.94 -13.73 11.00
C VAL A 296 3.17 -14.94 10.47
N ILE A 297 3.79 -15.76 9.61
CA ILE A 297 3.17 -16.97 9.05
C ILE A 297 2.71 -17.91 10.17
N MET A 298 3.57 -18.16 11.16
CA MET A 298 3.22 -19.02 12.30
C MET A 298 2.04 -18.45 13.09
N SER A 299 2.02 -17.14 13.34
CA SER A 299 0.90 -16.50 14.03
C SER A 299 -0.44 -16.64 13.28
N VAL A 300 -0.42 -16.58 11.94
CA VAL A 300 -1.61 -16.78 11.10
C VAL A 300 -2.06 -18.24 11.11
N LYS A 301 -1.13 -19.19 11.04
CA LYS A 301 -1.42 -20.63 11.15
C LYS A 301 -2.07 -20.97 12.48
N HIS A 302 -1.51 -20.52 13.61
CA HIS A 302 -2.08 -20.73 14.94
C HIS A 302 -3.51 -20.19 15.05
N ARG A 303 -3.76 -18.96 14.56
CA ARG A 303 -5.11 -18.36 14.55
C ARG A 303 -6.10 -19.15 13.69
N THR A 304 -5.65 -19.67 12.56
CA THR A 304 -6.50 -20.42 11.63
C THR A 304 -6.86 -21.79 12.19
N LEU A 305 -5.89 -22.50 12.79
CA LEU A 305 -6.12 -23.78 13.47
C LEU A 305 -7.09 -23.63 14.65
N ARG A 306 -6.94 -22.57 15.46
CA ARG A 306 -7.85 -22.30 16.58
C ARG A 306 -9.29 -22.05 16.12
N LYS A 307 -9.50 -21.41 14.96
CA LYS A 307 -10.83 -21.22 14.36
C LYS A 307 -11.41 -22.49 13.75
N GLY A 308 -10.57 -23.41 13.26
CA GLY A 308 -11.00 -24.69 12.69
C GLY A 308 -11.44 -25.72 13.73
N ASN A 309 -10.92 -25.63 14.95
CA ASN A 309 -11.25 -26.56 16.05
C ASN A 309 -12.41 -26.12 16.95
N SER A 310 -12.98 -24.92 16.75
CA SER A 310 -14.09 -24.42 17.57
C SER A 310 -15.44 -24.63 16.89
N ASP A 311 -16.02 -25.82 17.04
CA ASP A 311 -17.47 -25.97 17.14
C ASP A 311 -17.91 -25.53 18.54
N ASN A 312 -18.96 -24.72 18.60
CA ASN A 312 -19.60 -24.11 19.78
C ASN A 312 -18.86 -22.98 20.53
N SER A 313 -19.57 -21.85 20.56
CA SER A 313 -19.58 -20.75 21.54
C SER A 313 -18.66 -20.87 22.75
N VAL A 314 -17.56 -20.11 22.75
CA VAL A 314 -17.22 -19.15 23.81
C VAL A 314 -16.39 -18.04 23.15
N VAL A 315 -16.84 -16.78 23.24
CA VAL A 315 -15.96 -15.62 23.08
C VAL A 315 -15.09 -15.62 24.33
N ASP A 316 -13.95 -16.31 24.28
CA ASP A 316 -13.19 -16.57 25.50
C ASP A 316 -11.97 -15.67 25.64
N ASP A 317 -11.95 -15.08 26.83
CA ASP A 317 -11.06 -14.20 27.58
C ASP A 317 -9.54 -14.53 27.55
N HIS A 318 -9.11 -15.45 26.67
CA HIS A 318 -7.76 -16.01 26.68
C HIS A 318 -6.71 -15.10 26.02
N ASP A 319 -7.05 -14.34 24.98
CA ASP A 319 -6.09 -13.42 24.35
C ASP A 319 -5.74 -12.24 25.27
N MET A 320 -6.68 -11.80 26.13
CA MET A 320 -6.42 -10.80 27.17
C MET A 320 -5.55 -11.36 28.29
N ARG A 321 -5.72 -12.62 28.67
CA ARG A 321 -4.88 -13.26 29.70
C ARG A 321 -3.44 -13.48 29.25
N GLU A 322 -3.19 -13.77 27.97
CA GLU A 322 -1.83 -13.84 27.42
C GLU A 322 -1.19 -12.44 27.28
N LEU A 323 -2.00 -11.41 26.97
CA LEU A 323 -1.60 -9.99 27.00
C LEU A 323 -1.23 -9.50 28.42
N HIS A 324 -1.96 -9.93 29.45
CA HIS A 324 -1.64 -9.64 30.86
C HIS A 324 -0.50 -10.51 31.41
N ALA A 325 -0.32 -11.75 30.93
CA ALA A 325 0.73 -12.66 31.40
C ALA A 325 2.15 -12.27 30.95
N THR A 326 2.30 -11.41 29.92
CA THR A 326 3.62 -10.92 29.47
C THR A 326 4.24 -9.84 30.38
N GLY A 327 3.61 -9.50 31.51
CA GLY A 327 4.18 -8.63 32.54
C GLY A 327 5.17 -9.33 33.49
N HIS A 328 5.30 -10.66 33.42
CA HIS A 328 6.25 -11.41 34.24
C HIS A 328 7.70 -11.15 33.77
N GLY A 329 8.39 -10.23 34.45
CA GLY A 329 9.84 -9.97 34.26
C GLY A 329 10.22 -8.51 33.97
N LEU A 330 9.26 -7.61 33.77
CA LEU A 330 9.56 -6.18 33.65
C LEU A 330 9.81 -5.56 35.03
N PRO A 331 10.80 -4.67 35.19
CA PRO A 331 11.03 -3.96 36.45
C PRO A 331 9.83 -3.06 36.78
N SER A 332 9.56 -2.88 38.07
CA SER A 332 8.61 -1.86 38.52
C SER A 332 9.26 -0.48 38.50
N MET A 333 8.48 0.56 38.20
CA MET A 333 8.93 1.95 38.20
C MET A 333 7.88 2.82 38.90
N THR A 334 8.31 3.70 39.79
CA THR A 334 7.41 4.65 40.45
C THR A 334 6.97 5.75 39.49
N TRP A 335 5.86 6.44 39.80
CA TRP A 335 5.41 7.56 38.98
C TRP A 335 6.45 8.70 38.98
N ASP A 336 7.11 8.94 40.12
CA ASP A 336 8.15 9.98 40.23
C ASP A 336 9.38 9.64 39.39
N ASP A 337 9.83 8.38 39.38
CA ASP A 337 10.93 7.93 38.51
C ASP A 337 10.55 8.04 37.03
N PHE A 338 9.31 7.71 36.67
CA PHE A 338 8.78 7.88 35.33
C PHE A 338 8.83 9.35 34.90
N GLN A 339 8.36 10.29 35.74
CA GLN A 339 8.45 11.72 35.46
C GLN A 339 9.90 12.19 35.37
N GLN A 340 10.77 11.76 36.29
CA GLN A 340 12.18 12.15 36.30
C GLN A 340 12.90 11.69 35.03
N GLN A 341 12.66 10.48 34.55
CA GLN A 341 13.29 9.98 33.33
C GLN A 341 12.81 10.70 32.06
N THR A 342 11.56 11.17 32.06
CA THR A 342 11.11 12.03 30.95
C THR A 342 11.76 13.41 30.98
N SER A 343 12.03 13.96 32.17
CA SER A 343 12.74 15.24 32.33
C SER A 343 14.21 15.18 31.91
N THR A 344 14.83 13.99 31.93
CA THR A 344 16.23 13.78 31.48
C THR A 344 16.36 13.48 29.99
N GLY A 345 15.25 13.50 29.23
CA GLY A 345 15.25 13.43 27.76
C GLY A 345 14.77 12.11 27.16
N ARG A 346 14.37 11.11 27.96
CA ARG A 346 13.73 9.89 27.44
C ARG A 346 12.27 10.17 27.07
N CYS A 347 11.82 9.68 25.93
CA CYS A 347 10.42 9.80 25.54
C CYS A 347 9.64 8.59 26.05
N LEU A 348 9.17 8.65 27.30
CA LEU A 348 8.37 7.58 27.92
C LEU A 348 6.87 7.92 27.92
N ILE A 349 6.04 6.90 27.71
CA ILE A 349 4.57 6.98 27.84
C ILE A 349 4.03 5.82 28.67
N SER A 350 2.94 6.03 29.41
CA SER A 350 2.22 4.96 30.10
C SER A 350 0.99 4.53 29.29
N ILE A 351 0.80 3.23 29.09
CA ILE A 351 -0.42 2.67 28.50
C ILE A 351 -0.82 1.44 29.32
N THR A 352 -2.03 1.46 29.89
CA THR A 352 -2.59 0.40 30.74
C THR A 352 -1.66 0.02 31.90
N GLY A 353 -0.99 1.01 32.50
CA GLY A 353 -0.02 0.81 33.58
C GLY A 353 1.34 0.25 33.14
N GLN A 354 1.57 0.06 31.84
CA GLN A 354 2.86 -0.35 31.29
C GLN A 354 3.61 0.86 30.73
N ILE A 355 4.88 1.01 31.09
CA ILE A 355 5.74 2.10 30.62
C ILE A 355 6.44 1.64 29.35
N CYS A 356 6.26 2.41 28.28
CA CYS A 356 6.86 2.17 26.98
C CYS A 356 7.87 3.26 26.63
N ASP A 357 9.06 2.88 26.18
CA ASP A 357 10.06 3.80 25.63
C ASP A 357 9.85 3.95 24.13
N VAL A 358 9.42 5.15 23.73
CA VAL A 358 9.14 5.49 22.33
C VAL A 358 10.19 6.42 21.73
N THR A 359 11.35 6.59 22.38
CA THR A 359 12.41 7.53 21.96
C THR A 359 12.84 7.30 20.51
N ASP A 360 13.16 6.07 20.12
CA ASP A 360 13.59 5.75 18.75
C ASP A 360 12.42 5.69 17.75
N PHE A 361 11.20 5.51 18.27
CA PHE A 361 10.00 5.33 17.43
C PHE A 361 9.27 6.64 17.14
N ILE A 362 9.52 7.70 17.90
CA ILE A 362 8.74 8.95 17.86
C ILE A 362 8.67 9.56 16.45
N HIS A 363 9.77 9.51 15.71
CA HIS A 363 9.87 10.05 14.34
C HIS A 363 9.34 9.10 13.26
N SER A 364 9.17 7.82 13.61
CA SER A 364 8.71 6.74 12.73
C SER A 364 7.22 6.43 12.94
N HIS A 365 6.57 7.07 13.91
CA HIS A 365 5.16 6.85 14.22
C HIS A 365 4.25 7.24 13.03
N PRO A 366 3.41 6.31 12.50
CA PRO A 366 2.59 6.56 11.30
C PRO A 366 1.57 7.70 11.45
N GLY A 367 1.18 8.04 12.68
CA GLY A 367 0.30 9.17 12.98
C GLY A 367 1.00 10.54 13.03
N GLY A 368 2.32 10.57 12.86
CA GLY A 368 3.17 11.74 13.04
C GLY A 368 3.74 11.83 14.47
N SER A 369 4.89 12.50 14.60
CA SER A 369 5.62 12.65 15.87
C SER A 369 4.87 13.47 16.92
N ASN A 370 4.09 14.46 16.49
CA ASN A 370 3.38 15.38 17.39
C ASN A 370 2.38 14.66 18.32
N VAL A 371 1.80 13.54 17.86
CA VAL A 371 0.86 12.74 18.65
C VAL A 371 1.54 12.15 19.88
N LEU A 372 2.74 11.59 19.69
CA LEU A 372 3.53 11.01 20.77
C LEU A 372 4.18 12.08 21.63
N GLN A 373 4.66 13.19 21.05
CA GLN A 373 5.26 14.30 21.81
C GLN A 373 4.30 14.86 22.87
N ASN A 374 3.01 14.98 22.55
CA ASN A 374 1.99 15.48 23.49
C ASN A 374 1.67 14.49 24.63
N ALA A 375 2.03 13.21 24.44
CA ALA A 375 1.77 12.11 25.36
C ALA A 375 2.99 11.75 26.23
N ILE A 376 4.19 12.30 25.95
CA ILE A 376 5.39 12.08 26.77
C ILE A 376 5.12 12.45 28.23
N GLY A 377 5.50 11.56 29.15
CA GLY A 377 5.33 11.76 30.59
C GLY A 377 3.88 11.64 31.07
N LYS A 378 2.97 11.09 30.26
CA LYS A 378 1.55 10.95 30.62
C LYS A 378 1.05 9.53 30.47
N ASP A 379 -0.11 9.27 31.07
CA ASP A 379 -0.94 8.13 30.72
C ASP A 379 -1.68 8.40 29.40
N ALA A 380 -1.34 7.62 28.39
CA ALA A 380 -1.89 7.67 27.04
C ALA A 380 -2.87 6.52 26.76
N THR A 381 -3.35 5.82 27.79
CA THR A 381 -4.28 4.68 27.65
C THR A 381 -5.52 5.06 26.85
N ASP A 382 -6.15 6.18 27.20
CA ASP A 382 -7.35 6.65 26.52
C ASP A 382 -7.07 7.08 25.09
N LEU A 383 -5.96 7.81 24.86
CA LEU A 383 -5.53 8.22 23.52
C LEU A 383 -5.22 7.02 22.61
N PHE A 384 -4.63 5.97 23.19
CA PHE A 384 -4.25 4.77 22.48
C PHE A 384 -5.46 3.88 22.18
N SER A 385 -6.39 3.74 23.13
CA SER A 385 -7.60 2.92 22.99
C SER A 385 -8.69 3.59 22.15
N SER A 386 -8.82 4.93 22.22
CA SER A 386 -9.75 5.71 21.39
C SER A 386 -9.37 5.69 19.91
N SER A 387 -8.09 5.47 19.63
CA SER A 387 -7.54 5.35 18.29
C SER A 387 -7.61 3.89 17.85
N LYS A 388 -8.18 3.61 16.67
CA LYS A 388 -8.27 2.24 16.11
C LYS A 388 -6.91 1.73 15.64
N HIS A 389 -6.02 1.47 16.58
CA HIS A 389 -4.71 0.87 16.34
C HIS A 389 -4.85 -0.57 15.84
N SER A 390 -4.01 -0.97 14.88
CA SER A 390 -4.00 -2.33 14.37
C SER A 390 -3.42 -3.29 15.41
N THR A 391 -3.67 -4.59 15.26
CA THR A 391 -3.02 -5.62 16.10
C THR A 391 -1.48 -5.53 16.04
N ASN A 392 -0.91 -5.03 14.93
CA ASN A 392 0.54 -4.78 14.85
C ASN A 392 0.97 -3.60 15.70
N ALA A 393 0.21 -2.51 15.74
CA ALA A 393 0.50 -1.39 16.62
C ALA A 393 0.44 -1.84 18.09
N HIS A 394 -0.50 -2.71 18.45
CA HIS A 394 -0.51 -3.36 19.76
C HIS A 394 0.75 -4.20 20.00
N ARG A 395 1.20 -5.04 19.05
CA ARG A 395 2.42 -5.84 19.20
C ARG A 395 3.70 -5.00 19.26
N LEU A 396 3.79 -3.93 18.46
CA LEU A 396 4.91 -3.01 18.47
C LEU A 396 4.99 -2.27 19.81
N LEU A 397 3.84 -1.90 20.37
CA LEU A 397 3.78 -1.39 21.74
C LEU A 397 4.40 -2.39 22.73
N LEU A 398 4.12 -3.69 22.58
CA LEU A 398 4.69 -4.71 23.46
C LEU A 398 6.22 -4.77 23.43
N SER A 399 6.85 -4.53 22.26
CA SER A 399 8.32 -4.51 22.13
C SER A 399 8.97 -3.25 22.70
N MET A 400 8.20 -2.20 22.95
CA MET A 400 8.69 -0.93 23.51
C MET A 400 8.55 -0.88 25.04
N ARG A 401 8.01 -1.94 25.67
CA ARG A 401 7.78 -1.98 27.13
C ARG A 401 9.11 -2.09 27.87
N VAL A 402 9.30 -1.19 28.83
CA VAL A 402 10.52 -1.13 29.65
C VAL A 402 10.26 -1.34 31.14
N ALA A 403 9.04 -1.07 31.62
CA ALA A 403 8.67 -1.23 33.03
C ALA A 403 7.14 -1.31 33.21
N VAL A 404 6.70 -1.61 34.43
CA VAL A 404 5.30 -1.50 34.87
C VAL A 404 5.22 -0.46 35.98
N ILE A 405 4.19 0.39 35.97
CA ILE A 405 3.98 1.38 37.04
C ILE A 405 3.69 0.66 38.35
N ASP A 406 4.44 1.03 39.39
CA ASP A 406 4.20 0.55 40.74
C ASP A 406 2.99 1.28 41.36
N THR A 407 1.82 0.63 41.28
CA THR A 407 0.57 1.15 41.84
C THR A 407 0.55 1.19 43.37
N SER A 408 1.54 0.63 44.07
CA SER A 408 1.64 0.75 45.54
C SER A 408 2.01 2.17 46.00
N SER A 409 2.56 2.99 45.09
CA SER A 409 2.87 4.40 45.32
C SER A 409 1.70 5.35 45.02
N ALA A 410 0.68 4.91 44.27
CA ALA A 410 -0.43 5.76 43.79
C ALA A 410 -1.58 5.95 44.80
N PHE A 411 -1.57 5.25 45.95
CA PHE A 411 -2.60 5.36 46.99
C PHE A 411 -2.22 6.23 48.21
N LYS A 412 -1.18 7.06 48.09
CA LYS A 412 -0.90 8.12 49.07
C LYS A 412 -1.17 9.48 48.46
N VAL A 413 -2.43 9.89 48.43
CA VAL A 413 -2.92 11.27 48.53
C VAL A 413 -4.46 11.19 48.69
N GLU A 414 -4.97 12.03 49.58
CA GLU A 414 -6.36 12.13 50.11
C GLU A 414 -6.73 11.19 51.28
N GLN A 415 -6.17 11.51 52.46
CA GLN A 415 -7.02 11.88 53.60
C GLN A 415 -6.91 13.38 53.85
#